data_AF-A0A938UJF7-F1
#
_entry.id   AF-A0A938UJF7-F1
#
_cell.length_a   1.000
_cell.length_b   1.000
_cell.length_c   1.000
_cell.angle_alpha   90.00
_cell.angle_beta   90.00
_cell.angle_gamma   90.00
#
_symmetry.space_group_name_H-M   'P 1'
#
loop_
_entity.id
_entity.type
_entity.pdbx_description
1 polymer ?
#
loop_
_entity_poly.entity_id
_entity_poly.type
_entity_poly.pdbx_seq_one_letter_code
_entity_poly.pdbx_strand_id
1 'polypeptide(L)'
;MGDGGDLPGSGGTRVFRIERSAAGLDGRAGGRGLRGGADLHLVPGRLSAELRRPRPAHTRGSSCALRPRPALPARSRPAPPRRGAQTLGLPADGRERDEAHGRGVVRGDRRCEHAADRGYVRRSPVHEPLLLRDRRRRRGRTQLELRLDRARARGRTRRVLRRRQRRRCRRLEGRRSHLRARAEAAGDERSGLERGEGATPLKFWQSASFSEPEQLIEIAKLAEQVGFDGLLLSDHLFFPGRLESKYPYSPDGDPGFTPETPWPEPFAAIAAMAAVTRRLRFATLVYILPLRNPLEVAKSTATLDLLSDGRFVLGVGAGWMKEEFDQLGVDFRTRGARFDESIDVLRTLWSGGMVEHHGRFFDFARLQMSPKPKRSVPIYVGGASDAALRRTAQRGDGWLGNGSDPEEAARILAELARLRREAGREKLPFEAVVPLTTPPDPDVLRRLEDQGAHGTVSYPFTFALGPNSTLEQKRSYLEGFAANVIRKARG
;
A
#
# COMPACT_ATOMS: atom_id res chain seq x y z
N MET A 1 32.39 -40.09 -19.27
CA MET A 1 31.65 -40.23 -20.55
C MET A 1 30.24 -39.81 -20.21
N GLY A 2 29.72 -38.66 -20.63
CA GLY A 2 29.87 -37.99 -21.94
C GLY A 2 28.74 -38.49 -22.85
N ASP A 3 27.86 -37.68 -23.43
CA ASP A 3 27.72 -36.21 -23.53
C ASP A 3 26.29 -35.79 -23.08
N GLY A 4 25.81 -34.54 -23.02
CA GLY A 4 26.17 -33.27 -23.68
C GLY A 4 25.19 -32.98 -24.83
N GLY A 5 24.37 -31.93 -24.70
CA GLY A 5 23.26 -31.66 -25.64
C GLY A 5 22.38 -30.45 -25.31
N ASP A 6 22.86 -29.25 -25.64
CA ASP A 6 22.08 -28.01 -25.67
C ASP A 6 21.01 -27.98 -26.78
N LEU A 7 19.97 -27.13 -26.63
CA LEU A 7 19.32 -26.28 -27.66
C LEU A 7 18.26 -25.35 -26.98
N PRO A 8 17.80 -24.23 -27.59
CA PRO A 8 18.01 -22.93 -26.92
C PRO A 8 16.79 -21.98 -26.87
N GLY A 9 16.99 -20.79 -26.29
CA GLY A 9 16.54 -19.56 -26.98
C GLY A 9 15.29 -18.81 -26.46
N SER A 10 15.32 -18.41 -25.19
CA SER A 10 14.91 -17.07 -24.72
C SER A 10 14.00 -16.17 -25.61
N GLY A 11 12.71 -16.07 -25.23
CA GLY A 11 11.83 -14.96 -25.64
C GLY A 11 11.81 -13.82 -24.61
N GLY A 12 12.51 -12.71 -24.87
CA GLY A 12 12.77 -11.69 -23.85
C GLY A 12 11.62 -10.72 -23.53
N THR A 13 11.31 -10.58 -22.23
CA THR A 13 10.46 -9.51 -21.69
C THR A 13 11.14 -8.14 -21.81
N ARG A 14 10.37 -7.09 -22.11
CA ARG A 14 10.90 -5.71 -22.24
C ARG A 14 11.03 -5.03 -20.88
N VAL A 15 12.26 -4.89 -20.40
CA VAL A 15 12.59 -3.96 -19.31
C VAL A 15 12.46 -2.52 -19.82
N PHE A 16 11.78 -1.66 -19.06
CA PHE A 16 11.73 -0.22 -19.35
C PHE A 16 13.07 0.44 -19.02
N ARG A 17 13.85 0.78 -20.05
CA ARG A 17 15.11 1.52 -19.91
C ARG A 17 14.82 3.02 -19.97
N ILE A 18 15.07 3.74 -18.88
CA ILE A 18 15.14 5.20 -18.90
C ILE A 18 16.47 5.58 -19.55
N GLU A 19 16.42 6.30 -20.67
CA GLU A 19 17.62 6.78 -21.36
C GLU A 19 18.19 8.00 -20.63
N ARG A 20 19.43 7.91 -20.16
CA ARG A 20 20.19 9.08 -19.69
C ARG A 20 20.68 9.86 -20.90
N SER A 21 20.22 11.10 -21.06
CA SER A 21 20.88 12.04 -21.97
C SER A 21 22.23 12.45 -21.38
N ALA A 22 23.29 12.28 -22.16
CA ALA A 22 24.63 12.77 -21.84
C ALA A 22 25.05 13.75 -22.94
N ALA A 23 25.00 15.04 -22.65
CA ALA A 23 25.58 16.07 -23.50
C ALA A 23 27.07 16.20 -23.17
N GLY A 24 27.93 15.67 -24.03
CA GLY A 24 29.37 15.91 -23.95
C GLY A 24 29.72 17.31 -24.44
N LEU A 25 30.70 17.96 -23.80
CA LEU A 25 31.36 19.16 -24.29
C LEU A 25 32.80 18.81 -24.64
N ASP A 26 33.18 19.02 -25.90
CA ASP A 26 34.57 18.95 -26.34
C ASP A 26 35.37 20.17 -25.86
N GLY A 27 36.61 19.96 -25.44
CA GLY A 27 37.51 21.02 -25.01
C GLY A 27 38.92 20.48 -24.73
N ARG A 28 39.82 20.57 -25.72
CA ARG A 28 41.19 20.04 -25.61
C ARG A 28 42.12 20.96 -24.80
N ALA A 29 43.12 20.35 -24.18
CA ALA A 29 44.15 21.04 -23.42
C ALA A 29 45.10 21.88 -24.30
N GLY A 30 45.66 22.93 -23.70
CA GLY A 30 46.80 23.68 -24.23
C GLY A 30 47.54 24.36 -23.07
N GLY A 31 48.73 23.88 -22.73
CA GLY A 31 49.51 24.36 -21.58
C GLY A 31 50.68 25.26 -21.98
N ARG A 32 50.98 26.26 -21.15
CA ARG A 32 52.26 26.98 -21.00
C ARG A 32 52.31 27.57 -19.58
N GLY A 33 53.42 27.39 -18.88
CA GLY A 33 53.62 27.94 -17.54
C GLY A 33 54.58 29.14 -17.53
N LEU A 34 54.53 29.94 -16.46
CA LEU A 34 55.56 30.92 -16.10
C LEU A 34 55.88 30.82 -14.59
N ARG A 35 56.94 31.50 -14.16
CA ARG A 35 57.64 31.29 -12.88
C ARG A 35 57.38 32.40 -11.87
N GLY A 36 57.59 32.07 -10.58
CA GLY A 36 57.72 33.02 -9.47
C GLY A 36 56.84 32.62 -8.27
N GLY A 37 57.30 32.59 -7.02
CA GLY A 37 58.67 32.74 -6.50
C GLY A 37 58.71 33.58 -5.22
N ALA A 38 59.33 33.04 -4.16
CA ALA A 38 59.54 33.66 -2.84
C ALA A 38 58.26 33.99 -2.02
N ASP A 39 58.29 34.07 -0.68
CA ASP A 39 59.09 33.22 0.23
C ASP A 39 58.45 33.04 1.62
N LEU A 40 59.00 32.06 2.32
CA LEU A 40 58.87 31.72 3.75
C LEU A 40 58.71 32.88 4.75
N HIS A 41 57.93 32.63 5.81
CA HIS A 41 58.41 32.82 7.19
C HIS A 41 57.69 31.90 8.22
N LEU A 42 58.47 31.06 8.93
CA LEU A 42 58.16 30.48 10.26
C LEU A 42 58.85 31.36 11.34
N VAL A 43 58.72 31.21 12.67
CA VAL A 43 58.32 30.12 13.60
C VAL A 43 57.63 30.76 14.87
N PRO A 44 57.66 30.20 16.10
CA PRO A 44 56.86 29.11 16.68
C PRO A 44 55.85 29.55 17.78
N GLY A 45 54.94 28.64 18.16
CA GLY A 45 54.24 28.67 19.46
C GLY A 45 53.97 27.25 19.96
N ARG A 46 54.29 26.92 21.22
CA ARG A 46 54.12 25.57 21.80
C ARG A 46 52.95 25.52 22.79
N LEU A 47 52.21 24.41 22.80
CA LEU A 47 51.90 23.65 24.02
C LEU A 47 51.32 22.25 23.70
N SER A 48 51.79 21.22 24.41
CA SER A 48 51.28 19.84 24.46
C SER A 48 50.39 19.68 25.71
N ALA A 49 49.67 18.61 26.06
CA ALA A 49 49.30 17.27 25.51
C ALA A 49 47.90 16.93 26.16
N GLU A 50 47.20 15.80 26.06
CA GLU A 50 47.49 14.40 25.72
C GLU A 50 46.37 13.78 24.84
N LEU A 51 46.65 12.64 24.18
CA LEU A 51 45.65 11.77 23.57
C LEU A 51 45.89 10.31 24.00
N ARG A 52 45.01 9.76 24.85
CA ARG A 52 45.08 8.35 25.27
C ARG A 52 44.25 7.46 24.35
N ARG A 53 44.93 6.61 23.57
CA ARG A 53 44.34 5.43 22.90
C ARG A 53 44.66 4.17 23.71
N PRO A 54 43.69 3.26 23.94
CA PRO A 54 44.02 1.88 24.30
C PRO A 54 44.44 1.09 23.04
N ARG A 55 45.32 0.10 23.22
CA ARG A 55 45.66 -0.94 22.23
C ARG A 55 45.67 -2.32 22.93
N PRO A 56 45.61 -3.44 22.19
CA PRO A 56 45.01 -4.68 22.69
C PRO A 56 45.93 -5.53 23.57
N ALA A 57 45.33 -6.41 24.36
CA ALA A 57 45.99 -7.51 25.05
C ALA A 57 45.58 -8.86 24.44
N HIS A 58 46.56 -9.65 24.02
CA HIS A 58 46.44 -11.10 23.82
C HIS A 58 47.51 -11.78 24.66
N THR A 59 47.18 -12.83 25.40
CA THR A 59 47.73 -14.19 25.21
C THR A 59 47.24 -15.16 26.28
N ARG A 60 46.92 -16.38 25.84
CA ARG A 60 46.75 -17.62 26.64
C ARG A 60 45.59 -17.61 27.67
N GLY A 61 44.91 -18.72 27.93
CA GLY A 61 44.98 -20.02 27.25
C GLY A 61 44.67 -21.17 28.20
N SER A 62 43.43 -21.67 28.18
CA SER A 62 43.05 -22.94 28.82
C SER A 62 41.79 -23.47 28.15
N SER A 63 41.85 -24.71 27.66
CA SER A 63 40.68 -25.44 27.19
C SER A 63 40.03 -26.19 28.36
N CYS A 64 38.70 -26.29 28.35
CA CYS A 64 38.00 -27.32 29.11
C CYS A 64 36.79 -27.81 28.29
N ALA A 65 36.48 -29.10 28.39
CA ALA A 65 35.65 -29.80 27.43
C ALA A 65 34.15 -29.82 27.80
N LEU A 66 33.33 -30.10 26.78
CA LEU A 66 31.89 -30.36 26.91
C LEU A 66 31.60 -31.53 27.88
N ARG A 67 30.69 -31.31 28.84
CA ARG A 67 29.81 -32.36 29.39
C ARG A 67 28.39 -31.80 29.62
N PRO A 68 27.33 -32.62 29.45
CA PRO A 68 25.94 -32.15 29.44
C PRO A 68 25.38 -31.89 30.85
N ARG A 69 24.35 -31.04 30.93
CA ARG A 69 23.51 -30.91 32.14
C ARG A 69 22.45 -32.02 32.20
N PRO A 70 22.08 -32.52 33.41
CA PRO A 70 21.08 -33.58 33.57
C PRO A 70 19.65 -33.08 33.31
N ALA A 71 18.74 -34.00 33.00
CA ALA A 71 17.34 -33.72 32.75
C ALA A 71 16.56 -33.38 34.04
N LEU A 72 15.56 -32.51 33.92
CA LEU A 72 14.58 -32.24 34.99
C LEU A 72 13.39 -33.22 34.88
N PRO A 73 12.82 -33.69 36.02
CA PRO A 73 11.71 -34.63 36.00
C PRO A 73 10.39 -33.98 35.55
N ALA A 74 9.55 -34.76 34.88
CA ALA A 74 8.27 -34.31 34.36
C ALA A 74 7.28 -33.93 35.49
N ARG A 75 6.60 -32.79 35.37
CA ARG A 75 5.48 -32.42 36.24
C ARG A 75 4.18 -33.04 35.72
N SER A 76 3.49 -33.76 36.58
CA SER A 76 2.18 -34.37 36.31
C SER A 76 1.08 -33.29 36.16
N ARG A 77 0.08 -33.59 35.32
CA ARG A 77 -1.11 -32.75 35.15
C ARG A 77 -2.09 -32.94 36.31
N PRO A 78 -2.73 -31.89 36.85
CA PRO A 78 -3.88 -32.04 37.73
C PRO A 78 -5.12 -32.47 36.92
N ALA A 79 -6.01 -33.24 37.56
CA ALA A 79 -7.30 -33.67 37.00
C ALA A 79 -8.43 -32.65 37.32
N PRO A 80 -9.50 -32.57 36.52
CA PRO A 80 -10.60 -31.64 36.77
C PRO A 80 -11.47 -32.05 37.97
N PRO A 81 -12.08 -31.09 38.68
CA PRO A 81 -12.95 -31.37 39.83
C PRO A 81 -14.26 -32.05 39.40
N ARG A 82 -14.73 -33.00 40.22
CA ARG A 82 -16.03 -33.67 40.03
C ARG A 82 -17.18 -32.79 40.55
N ARG A 83 -18.34 -32.89 39.91
CA ARG A 83 -19.60 -32.35 40.45
C ARG A 83 -19.99 -33.13 41.71
N GLY A 84 -20.32 -32.41 42.78
CA GLY A 84 -21.06 -32.92 43.93
C GLY A 84 -22.26 -32.00 44.18
N ALA A 85 -23.45 -32.59 44.34
CA ALA A 85 -24.67 -31.83 44.61
C ALA A 85 -24.99 -31.86 46.12
N GLN A 86 -25.42 -30.73 46.66
CA GLN A 86 -26.16 -30.66 47.92
C GLN A 86 -27.35 -29.72 47.75
N THR A 87 -28.40 -29.97 48.54
CA THR A 87 -29.74 -29.37 48.42
C THR A 87 -30.03 -28.53 49.67
N LEU A 88 -31.26 -28.02 49.82
CA LEU A 88 -31.76 -27.11 50.87
C LEU A 88 -31.37 -25.63 50.63
N GLY A 89 -32.28 -24.66 50.72
CA GLY A 89 -33.74 -24.74 50.90
C GLY A 89 -34.42 -23.38 50.70
N LEU A 90 -35.71 -23.38 50.35
CA LEU A 90 -36.56 -22.17 50.25
C LEU A 90 -37.29 -21.94 51.59
N PRO A 91 -37.72 -20.69 51.89
CA PRO A 91 -39.02 -20.18 51.42
C PRO A 91 -38.92 -18.74 50.85
N ALA A 92 -40.00 -18.05 50.46
CA ALA A 92 -41.21 -18.41 49.68
C ALA A 92 -42.11 -17.16 49.56
N ASP A 93 -42.45 -16.73 48.33
CA ASP A 93 -43.60 -15.88 47.93
C ASP A 93 -43.36 -15.41 46.47
N GLY A 94 -44.35 -15.22 45.59
CA GLY A 94 -45.79 -15.54 45.69
C GLY A 94 -46.56 -14.99 44.47
N ARG A 95 -47.61 -15.70 44.01
CA ARG A 95 -48.45 -15.44 42.80
C ARG A 95 -47.74 -15.79 41.47
N GLU A 96 -48.25 -16.62 40.55
CA GLU A 96 -49.60 -16.87 39.99
C GLU A 96 -50.15 -15.69 39.16
N ARG A 97 -50.76 -15.84 37.97
CA ARG A 97 -51.00 -16.96 37.00
C ARG A 97 -51.09 -16.29 35.59
N ASP A 98 -51.07 -16.95 34.43
CA ASP A 98 -52.06 -17.90 33.89
C ASP A 98 -51.56 -18.68 32.65
N GLU A 99 -52.33 -19.67 32.19
CA GLU A 99 -52.00 -20.58 31.08
C GLU A 99 -52.74 -20.27 29.76
N ALA A 100 -52.23 -20.75 28.62
CA ALA A 100 -53.00 -21.60 27.68
C ALA A 100 -52.22 -22.08 26.42
N HIS A 101 -52.27 -23.40 26.16
CA HIS A 101 -52.49 -24.12 24.88
C HIS A 101 -51.95 -23.56 23.52
N GLY A 102 -51.36 -24.37 22.62
CA GLY A 102 -50.90 -25.77 22.67
C GLY A 102 -51.01 -26.54 21.33
N ARG A 103 -50.20 -27.61 21.14
CA ARG A 103 -50.21 -28.63 20.03
C ARG A 103 -49.85 -28.10 18.61
N GLY A 104 -49.21 -28.84 17.68
CA GLY A 104 -48.57 -30.18 17.68
C GLY A 104 -48.20 -30.66 16.24
N VAL A 105 -47.60 -31.87 16.11
CA VAL A 105 -47.48 -32.71 14.87
C VAL A 105 -46.43 -32.38 13.77
N VAL A 106 -45.16 -32.76 14.03
CA VAL A 106 -44.36 -33.84 13.38
C VAL A 106 -44.56 -34.24 11.87
N ARG A 107 -43.41 -34.50 11.19
CA ARG A 107 -43.09 -35.32 9.97
C ARG A 107 -43.21 -34.71 8.56
N GLY A 108 -42.22 -35.01 7.70
CA GLY A 108 -42.23 -34.67 6.27
C GLY A 108 -40.91 -34.84 5.47
N ASP A 109 -40.10 -35.88 5.70
CA ASP A 109 -38.82 -36.09 4.98
C ASP A 109 -39.02 -36.84 3.63
N ARG A 110 -38.41 -36.34 2.53
CA ARG A 110 -38.25 -37.05 1.25
C ARG A 110 -37.02 -36.58 0.45
N ARG A 111 -36.16 -37.54 0.09
CA ARG A 111 -35.25 -37.46 -1.06
C ARG A 111 -35.98 -37.87 -2.34
N CYS A 112 -35.50 -37.40 -3.49
CA CYS A 112 -35.61 -38.09 -4.78
C CYS A 112 -34.29 -37.97 -5.55
N GLU A 113 -34.01 -38.94 -6.40
CA GLU A 113 -32.75 -39.10 -7.13
C GLU A 113 -33.05 -39.62 -8.55
N HIS A 114 -32.07 -39.54 -9.46
CA HIS A 114 -31.99 -40.27 -10.74
C HIS A 114 -33.15 -40.19 -11.77
N ALA A 115 -32.84 -39.65 -12.95
CA ALA A 115 -33.23 -40.24 -14.24
C ALA A 115 -32.28 -39.78 -15.36
N ALA A 116 -31.91 -40.70 -16.25
CA ALA A 116 -31.22 -40.40 -17.51
C ALA A 116 -31.53 -41.51 -18.52
N ASP A 117 -31.90 -41.16 -19.76
CA ASP A 117 -31.88 -42.10 -20.88
C ASP A 117 -31.74 -41.40 -22.24
N ARG A 118 -31.73 -42.20 -23.32
CA ARG A 118 -31.20 -41.91 -24.66
C ARG A 118 -32.31 -41.81 -25.70
N GLY A 119 -32.01 -41.24 -26.87
CA GLY A 119 -32.38 -41.92 -28.12
C GLY A 119 -32.87 -41.12 -29.33
N TYR A 120 -32.11 -41.29 -30.42
CA TYR A 120 -32.56 -41.46 -31.80
C TYR A 120 -32.92 -40.27 -32.73
N VAL A 121 -32.92 -40.60 -34.03
CA VAL A 121 -32.61 -39.74 -35.18
C VAL A 121 -33.72 -39.80 -36.25
N ARG A 122 -34.03 -38.70 -36.95
CA ARG A 122 -34.49 -38.77 -38.37
C ARG A 122 -34.33 -37.48 -39.22
N ARG A 123 -33.51 -37.61 -40.26
CA ARG A 123 -33.58 -37.08 -41.66
C ARG A 123 -33.73 -35.56 -41.96
N SER A 124 -32.79 -35.09 -42.80
CA SER A 124 -32.82 -33.92 -43.73
C SER A 124 -33.76 -34.15 -44.94
N PRO A 125 -33.94 -33.25 -45.95
CA PRO A 125 -32.95 -32.44 -46.73
C PRO A 125 -33.39 -30.95 -46.91
N VAL A 126 -32.95 -30.07 -47.85
CA VAL A 126 -32.07 -30.11 -49.05
C VAL A 126 -31.39 -28.71 -49.22
N HIS A 127 -30.11 -28.62 -49.67
CA HIS A 127 -29.66 -27.88 -50.89
C HIS A 127 -28.12 -27.65 -50.98
N GLU A 128 -27.61 -27.92 -52.19
CA GLU A 128 -26.30 -27.56 -52.75
C GLU A 128 -26.58 -26.89 -54.15
N PRO A 129 -25.62 -26.47 -55.01
CA PRO A 129 -24.17 -26.77 -55.01
C PRO A 129 -23.19 -25.58 -55.23
N LEU A 130 -21.89 -25.86 -55.09
CA LEU A 130 -20.79 -24.96 -55.50
C LEU A 130 -19.95 -25.57 -56.63
N LEU A 131 -19.98 -24.97 -57.83
CA LEU A 131 -19.34 -25.54 -59.03
C LEU A 131 -17.84 -25.24 -59.18
N LEU A 132 -17.08 -26.27 -59.58
CA LEU A 132 -15.67 -26.19 -59.97
C LEU A 132 -15.48 -25.73 -61.43
N ARG A 133 -14.67 -24.67 -61.61
CA ARG A 133 -13.71 -24.39 -62.71
C ARG A 133 -12.99 -23.06 -62.38
N ASP A 134 -11.76 -22.77 -62.79
CA ASP A 134 -10.97 -23.30 -63.90
C ASP A 134 -9.49 -23.58 -63.52
N ARG A 135 -8.88 -24.59 -64.17
CA ARG A 135 -7.47 -24.98 -64.07
C ARG A 135 -6.78 -24.95 -65.45
N ARG A 136 -6.76 -23.82 -66.18
CA ARG A 136 -5.94 -23.68 -67.42
C ARG A 136 -5.44 -22.24 -67.67
N ARG A 137 -4.16 -21.96 -67.33
CA ARG A 137 -3.22 -21.00 -67.99
C ARG A 137 -1.99 -20.65 -67.10
N ARG A 138 -1.04 -21.58 -66.92
CA ARG A 138 0.35 -21.27 -66.50
C ARG A 138 1.38 -22.25 -67.10
N ARG A 139 1.95 -21.87 -68.25
CA ARG A 139 3.30 -22.24 -68.72
C ARG A 139 4.01 -20.94 -69.12
N GLY A 140 5.34 -20.89 -69.01
CA GLY A 140 6.13 -19.72 -69.44
C GLY A 140 6.02 -18.46 -68.55
N ARG A 141 6.64 -18.50 -67.37
CA ARG A 141 7.15 -17.30 -66.66
C ARG A 141 8.44 -17.65 -65.94
N THR A 142 9.43 -16.77 -66.00
CA THR A 142 10.73 -16.94 -65.36
C THR A 142 10.67 -16.69 -63.85
N GLN A 143 11.66 -17.20 -63.11
CA GLN A 143 11.78 -16.96 -61.67
C GLN A 143 11.96 -15.46 -61.34
N LEU A 144 12.52 -14.68 -62.27
CA LEU A 144 12.77 -13.24 -62.13
C LEU A 144 11.46 -12.43 -62.17
N GLU A 145 10.58 -12.69 -63.14
CA GLU A 145 9.26 -12.04 -63.24
C GLU A 145 8.41 -12.28 -61.99
N LEU A 146 8.41 -13.51 -61.47
CA LEU A 146 7.67 -13.86 -60.25
C LEU A 146 8.25 -13.17 -59.00
N ARG A 147 9.55 -12.83 -58.98
CA ARG A 147 10.17 -12.00 -57.93
C ARG A 147 9.77 -10.52 -58.10
N LEU A 148 9.76 -10.00 -59.32
CA LEU A 148 9.39 -8.60 -59.63
C LEU A 148 7.90 -8.31 -59.34
N ASP A 149 6.97 -9.19 -59.71
CA ASP A 149 5.54 -9.05 -59.36
C ASP A 149 5.34 -9.08 -57.84
N ARG A 150 6.03 -9.98 -57.12
CA ARG A 150 5.99 -10.03 -55.64
C ARG A 150 6.56 -8.76 -55.01
N ALA A 151 7.60 -8.14 -55.59
CA ALA A 151 8.13 -6.85 -55.14
C ALA A 151 7.14 -5.70 -55.38
N ARG A 152 6.55 -5.62 -56.58
CA ARG A 152 5.55 -4.60 -56.96
C ARG A 152 4.28 -4.71 -56.08
N ALA A 153 3.82 -5.91 -55.77
CA ALA A 153 2.73 -6.16 -54.83
C ALA A 153 3.07 -5.65 -53.42
N ARG A 154 4.22 -6.06 -52.85
CA ARG A 154 4.69 -5.61 -51.53
C ARG A 154 4.81 -4.07 -51.45
N GLY A 155 5.28 -3.43 -52.52
CA GLY A 155 5.35 -1.98 -52.65
C GLY A 155 3.97 -1.30 -52.60
N ARG A 156 3.00 -1.79 -53.37
CA ARG A 156 1.61 -1.29 -53.36
C ARG A 156 0.97 -1.44 -51.97
N THR A 157 1.09 -2.61 -51.33
CA THR A 157 0.53 -2.85 -49.98
C THR A 157 1.14 -1.92 -48.92
N ARG A 158 2.47 -1.73 -48.92
CA ARG A 158 3.15 -0.77 -48.02
C ARG A 158 2.64 0.68 -48.21
N ARG A 159 2.35 1.10 -49.45
CA ARG A 159 1.84 2.45 -49.77
C ARG A 159 0.39 2.64 -49.28
N VAL A 160 -0.46 1.61 -49.37
CA VAL A 160 -1.84 1.64 -48.84
C VAL A 160 -1.85 1.64 -47.30
N LEU A 161 -1.03 0.81 -46.65
CA LEU A 161 -0.93 0.76 -45.19
C LEU A 161 -0.47 2.11 -44.61
N ARG A 162 0.58 2.73 -45.16
CA ARG A 162 1.02 4.08 -44.74
C ARG A 162 -0.07 5.15 -44.93
N ARG A 163 -0.91 5.06 -45.97
CA ARG A 163 -2.07 5.96 -46.15
C ARG A 163 -3.18 5.73 -45.11
N ARG A 164 -3.51 4.47 -44.78
CA ARG A 164 -4.47 4.16 -43.69
C ARG A 164 -3.95 4.61 -42.33
N GLN A 165 -2.67 4.38 -42.03
CA GLN A 165 -2.04 4.78 -40.77
C GLN A 165 -2.05 6.30 -40.58
N ARG A 166 -1.64 7.08 -41.59
CA ARG A 166 -1.72 8.56 -41.54
C ARG A 166 -3.14 9.10 -41.38
N ARG A 167 -4.16 8.46 -41.97
CA ARG A 167 -5.57 8.82 -41.72
C ARG A 167 -6.02 8.47 -40.29
N ARG A 168 -5.51 7.39 -39.68
CA ARG A 168 -5.78 7.05 -38.28
C ARG A 168 -5.14 8.04 -37.32
N CYS A 169 -3.89 8.45 -37.54
CA CYS A 169 -3.21 9.46 -36.73
C CYS A 169 -4.00 10.79 -36.73
N ARG A 170 -4.32 11.34 -37.90
CA ARG A 170 -5.12 12.58 -38.01
C ARG A 170 -6.49 12.52 -37.31
N ARG A 171 -7.14 11.35 -37.29
CA ARG A 171 -8.43 11.16 -36.60
C ARG A 171 -8.29 11.02 -35.07
N LEU A 172 -7.10 10.66 -34.57
CA LEU A 172 -6.76 10.63 -33.15
C LEU A 172 -6.25 12.00 -32.68
N GLU A 173 -5.45 12.69 -33.50
CA GLU A 173 -5.03 14.08 -33.32
C GLU A 173 -6.26 14.99 -33.18
N GLY A 174 -7.19 14.98 -34.15
CA GLY A 174 -8.41 15.78 -34.08
C GLY A 174 -9.32 15.44 -32.89
N ARG A 175 -9.36 14.17 -32.45
CA ARG A 175 -10.06 13.80 -31.21
C ARG A 175 -9.37 14.34 -29.96
N ARG A 176 -8.03 14.35 -29.91
CA ARG A 176 -7.27 14.96 -28.81
C ARG A 176 -7.48 16.47 -28.77
N SER A 177 -7.43 17.17 -29.90
CA SER A 177 -7.73 18.61 -29.98
C SER A 177 -9.15 18.92 -29.46
N HIS A 178 -10.16 18.15 -29.88
CA HIS A 178 -11.54 18.39 -29.48
C HIS A 178 -11.81 18.05 -28.00
N LEU A 179 -11.11 17.06 -27.43
CA LEU A 179 -11.17 16.79 -25.99
C LEU A 179 -10.45 17.88 -25.19
N ARG A 180 -9.31 18.39 -25.68
CA ARG A 180 -8.57 19.48 -25.03
C ARG A 180 -9.38 20.77 -24.97
N ALA A 181 -9.96 21.18 -26.11
CA ALA A 181 -10.86 22.34 -26.18
C ALA A 181 -12.09 22.19 -25.27
N ARG A 182 -12.59 20.96 -25.04
CA ARG A 182 -13.66 20.71 -24.06
C ARG A 182 -13.19 20.80 -22.61
N ALA A 183 -11.95 20.40 -22.30
CA ALA A 183 -11.37 20.55 -20.97
C ALA A 183 -11.00 22.01 -20.67
N GLU A 184 -10.54 22.75 -21.67
CA GLU A 184 -10.26 24.18 -21.61
C GLU A 184 -11.57 24.97 -21.36
N ALA A 185 -12.62 24.73 -22.17
CA ALA A 185 -13.94 25.35 -21.95
C ALA A 185 -14.60 24.99 -20.60
N ALA A 186 -14.42 23.75 -20.11
CA ALA A 186 -14.94 23.32 -18.81
C ALA A 186 -14.09 23.81 -17.60
N GLY A 187 -12.89 24.34 -17.86
CA GLY A 187 -12.08 25.03 -16.86
C GLY A 187 -12.45 26.50 -16.71
N ASP A 188 -12.80 27.16 -17.83
CA ASP A 188 -13.09 28.59 -17.89
C ASP A 188 -14.32 28.97 -17.03
N GLU A 189 -15.39 28.16 -17.07
CA GLU A 189 -16.59 28.33 -16.23
C GLU A 189 -16.35 28.13 -14.71
N ARG A 190 -15.13 27.76 -14.29
CA ARG A 190 -14.74 27.63 -12.86
C ARG A 190 -13.74 28.68 -12.39
N SER A 191 -13.35 29.60 -13.25
CA SER A 191 -12.33 30.63 -12.96
C SER A 191 -12.70 31.65 -11.87
N GLY A 192 -13.96 31.71 -11.46
CA GLY A 192 -14.51 32.72 -10.54
C GLY A 192 -14.81 32.26 -9.10
N LEU A 193 -14.32 31.10 -8.64
CA LEU A 193 -14.48 30.69 -7.24
C LEU A 193 -13.28 31.16 -6.41
N GLU A 194 -13.49 32.18 -5.57
CA GLU A 194 -12.46 32.70 -4.67
C GLU A 194 -11.97 31.61 -3.68
N ARG A 195 -10.69 31.66 -3.31
CA ARG A 195 -10.10 30.72 -2.35
C ARG A 195 -10.70 30.97 -0.96
N GLY A 196 -11.68 30.15 -0.57
CA GLY A 196 -12.34 30.25 0.73
C GLY A 196 -11.34 30.27 1.89
N GLU A 197 -11.40 31.32 2.71
CA GLU A 197 -10.54 31.47 3.88
C GLU A 197 -10.74 30.28 4.84
N GLY A 198 -9.65 29.55 5.11
CA GLY A 198 -9.67 28.32 5.93
C GLY A 198 -9.35 27.02 5.19
N ALA A 199 -9.21 27.04 3.85
CA ALA A 199 -8.68 25.90 3.10
C ALA A 199 -7.29 25.47 3.65
N THR A 200 -7.19 24.28 4.22
CA THR A 200 -5.92 23.77 4.77
C THR A 200 -5.06 23.23 3.62
N PRO A 201 -3.83 23.73 3.40
CA PRO A 201 -3.03 23.41 2.22
C PRO A 201 -2.66 21.92 2.14
N LEU A 202 -2.54 21.43 0.91
CA LEU A 202 -2.17 20.06 0.57
C LEU A 202 -0.96 19.57 1.37
N LYS A 203 -1.13 18.40 2.00
CA LYS A 203 -0.10 17.77 2.85
C LYS A 203 0.75 16.77 2.08
N PHE A 204 2.06 16.87 2.22
CA PHE A 204 3.04 16.01 1.57
C PHE A 204 3.57 15.00 2.57
N TRP A 205 3.30 13.72 2.30
CA TRP A 205 3.78 12.61 3.10
C TRP A 205 4.91 11.89 2.36
N GLN A 206 5.95 11.44 3.06
CA GLN A 206 6.95 10.52 2.51
C GLN A 206 6.62 9.09 2.95
N SER A 207 6.59 8.14 1.99
CA SER A 207 6.53 6.72 2.34
C SER A 207 7.91 6.20 2.76
N ALA A 208 8.04 5.73 4.00
CA ALA A 208 9.25 5.09 4.52
C ALA A 208 9.21 3.56 4.37
N SER A 209 8.09 2.98 3.90
CA SER A 209 7.96 1.55 3.64
C SER A 209 9.08 1.01 2.74
N PHE A 210 9.52 -0.22 3.02
CA PHE A 210 10.68 -0.86 2.39
C PHE A 210 12.05 -0.18 2.63
N SER A 211 12.15 0.78 3.55
CA SER A 211 13.46 1.34 3.97
C SER A 211 14.16 0.43 4.97
N GLU A 212 15.49 0.48 4.94
CA GLU A 212 16.40 -0.12 5.90
C GLU A 212 16.12 0.50 7.31
N PRO A 213 15.74 -0.29 8.33
CA PRO A 213 15.20 0.25 9.59
C PRO A 213 16.14 1.21 10.35
N GLU A 214 17.44 0.99 10.27
CA GLU A 214 18.48 1.83 10.88
C GLU A 214 18.52 3.25 10.30
N GLN A 215 17.98 3.45 9.09
CA GLN A 215 17.91 4.76 8.45
C GLN A 215 16.70 5.60 8.88
N LEU A 216 15.67 5.00 9.50
CA LEU A 216 14.36 5.64 9.73
C LEU A 216 14.45 6.93 10.57
N ILE A 217 15.31 6.94 11.60
CA ILE A 217 15.55 8.11 12.46
C ILE A 217 16.09 9.31 11.67
N GLU A 218 17.02 9.10 10.74
CA GLU A 218 17.55 10.18 9.91
C GLU A 218 16.57 10.55 8.79
N ILE A 219 15.88 9.59 8.18
CA ILE A 219 14.81 9.83 7.19
C ILE A 219 13.73 10.76 7.77
N ALA A 220 13.31 10.56 9.03
CA ALA A 220 12.35 11.42 9.70
C ALA A 220 12.88 12.86 9.90
N LYS A 221 14.11 13.02 10.39
CA LYS A 221 14.75 14.34 10.52
C LYS A 221 14.83 15.06 9.18
N LEU A 222 15.23 14.35 8.11
CA LEU A 222 15.35 14.91 6.77
C LEU A 222 13.99 15.33 6.20
N ALA A 223 12.96 14.51 6.33
CA ALA A 223 11.60 14.84 5.91
C ALA A 223 11.09 16.12 6.60
N GLU A 224 11.30 16.25 7.92
CA GLU A 224 10.95 17.46 8.69
C GLU A 224 11.76 18.70 8.27
N GLN A 225 13.04 18.53 7.95
CA GLN A 225 13.93 19.63 7.53
C GLN A 225 13.56 20.18 6.15
N VAL A 226 13.25 19.30 5.18
CA VAL A 226 12.92 19.74 3.80
C VAL A 226 11.46 20.14 3.62
N GLY A 227 10.60 19.95 4.63
CA GLY A 227 9.23 20.48 4.67
C GLY A 227 8.11 19.52 4.25
N PHE A 228 8.32 18.20 4.38
CA PHE A 228 7.21 17.24 4.42
C PHE A 228 6.39 17.42 5.70
N ASP A 229 5.08 17.16 5.60
CA ASP A 229 4.15 17.29 6.72
C ASP A 229 4.03 15.98 7.51
N GLY A 230 4.42 14.84 6.92
CA GLY A 230 4.46 13.58 7.65
C GLY A 230 5.21 12.43 6.96
N LEU A 231 5.32 11.33 7.70
CA LEU A 231 5.96 10.08 7.30
C LEU A 231 4.99 8.89 7.45
N LEU A 232 5.04 7.95 6.50
CA LEU A 232 4.16 6.78 6.44
C LEU A 232 4.96 5.47 6.58
N LEU A 233 4.52 4.58 7.47
CA LEU A 233 5.10 3.23 7.63
C LEU A 233 4.03 2.15 7.48
N SER A 234 4.28 1.18 6.60
CA SER A 234 3.43 0.00 6.41
C SER A 234 3.62 -1.04 7.52
N ASP A 235 2.64 -1.95 7.66
CA ASP A 235 2.57 -2.99 8.69
C ASP A 235 2.46 -4.38 8.06
N HIS A 236 3.31 -5.31 8.50
CA HIS A 236 3.22 -6.75 8.27
C HIS A 236 3.95 -7.46 9.41
N LEU A 237 3.48 -8.65 9.80
CA LEU A 237 4.01 -9.37 10.97
C LEU A 237 5.14 -10.34 10.64
N PHE A 238 5.02 -11.04 9.52
CA PHE A 238 5.99 -12.04 9.05
C PHE A 238 5.76 -12.35 7.58
N PHE A 239 6.75 -12.95 6.92
CA PHE A 239 6.55 -13.58 5.62
C PHE A 239 6.20 -15.07 5.81
N PRO A 240 5.07 -15.58 5.29
CA PRO A 240 4.69 -16.98 5.44
C PRO A 240 5.53 -17.87 4.51
N GLY A 241 5.95 -19.05 4.98
CA GLY A 241 6.75 -20.00 4.18
C GLY A 241 6.07 -20.53 2.90
N ARG A 242 4.78 -20.26 2.74
CA ARG A 242 3.99 -20.39 1.51
C ARG A 242 2.95 -19.28 1.50
N LEU A 243 2.95 -18.45 0.46
CA LEU A 243 1.97 -17.39 0.25
C LEU A 243 0.99 -17.82 -0.86
N GLU A 244 -0.27 -18.03 -0.51
CA GLU A 244 -1.37 -18.33 -1.44
C GLU A 244 -2.27 -17.11 -1.67
N SER A 245 -2.41 -16.25 -0.65
CA SER A 245 -3.14 -15.00 -0.75
C SER A 245 -2.62 -14.13 -1.87
N LYS A 246 -3.53 -13.54 -2.64
CA LYS A 246 -3.22 -12.61 -3.72
C LYS A 246 -3.30 -11.17 -3.23
N TYR A 247 -2.24 -10.41 -3.47
CA TYR A 247 -2.19 -8.99 -3.15
C TYR A 247 -3.21 -8.23 -4.00
N PRO A 248 -4.20 -7.53 -3.41
CA PRO A 248 -5.32 -6.98 -4.16
C PRO A 248 -4.96 -5.77 -5.04
N TYR A 249 -3.71 -5.31 -5.00
CA TYR A 249 -3.23 -4.11 -5.69
C TYR A 249 -2.10 -4.40 -6.70
N SER A 250 -1.84 -5.67 -7.05
CA SER A 250 -1.00 -6.05 -8.21
C SER A 250 -1.79 -6.93 -9.20
N PRO A 251 -1.64 -6.79 -10.53
CA PRO A 251 -2.37 -7.58 -11.53
C PRO A 251 -2.14 -9.11 -11.49
N ASP A 252 -0.99 -9.56 -10.97
CA ASP A 252 -0.63 -10.98 -10.73
C ASP A 252 -0.88 -11.43 -9.27
N GLY A 253 -1.20 -10.46 -8.41
CA GLY A 253 -1.32 -10.59 -6.97
C GLY A 253 -0.01 -10.90 -6.24
N ASP A 254 1.15 -10.58 -6.82
CA ASP A 254 2.43 -10.49 -6.12
C ASP A 254 2.45 -9.21 -5.25
N PRO A 255 2.79 -9.26 -3.95
CA PRO A 255 2.93 -8.07 -3.12
C PRO A 255 4.24 -7.28 -3.37
N GLY A 256 5.17 -7.80 -4.16
CA GLY A 256 6.42 -7.12 -4.52
C GLY A 256 7.49 -7.12 -3.42
N PHE A 257 7.41 -8.04 -2.46
CA PHE A 257 8.36 -8.18 -1.35
C PHE A 257 8.73 -9.63 -1.05
N THR A 258 9.82 -9.83 -0.30
CA THR A 258 10.45 -11.13 -0.04
C THR A 258 10.57 -11.42 1.48
N PRO A 259 10.96 -12.63 1.91
CA PRO A 259 11.21 -12.93 3.33
C PRO A 259 12.26 -12.05 4.00
N GLU A 260 13.20 -11.52 3.23
CA GLU A 260 14.29 -10.64 3.68
C GLU A 260 13.86 -9.17 3.77
N THR A 261 12.64 -8.83 3.36
CA THR A 261 12.12 -7.45 3.42
C THR A 261 11.85 -7.06 4.88
N PRO A 262 12.49 -5.99 5.40
CA PRO A 262 12.36 -5.63 6.81
C PRO A 262 11.01 -4.97 7.10
N TRP A 263 10.25 -5.58 8.00
CA TRP A 263 9.00 -5.05 8.54
C TRP A 263 9.18 -4.66 10.02
N PRO A 264 9.70 -3.44 10.31
CA PRO A 264 9.81 -2.97 11.68
C PRO A 264 8.43 -2.71 12.28
N GLU A 265 8.23 -3.05 13.56
CA GLU A 265 6.95 -2.79 14.24
C GLU A 265 6.65 -1.28 14.21
N PRO A 266 5.52 -0.86 13.61
CA PRO A 266 5.32 0.53 13.25
C PRO A 266 5.18 1.46 14.46
N PHE A 267 4.61 1.02 15.57
CA PHE A 267 4.43 1.87 16.75
C PHE A 267 5.76 2.17 17.44
N ALA A 268 6.64 1.18 17.62
CA ALA A 268 7.98 1.36 18.14
C ALA A 268 8.85 2.24 17.23
N ALA A 269 8.80 2.02 15.91
CA ALA A 269 9.51 2.84 14.94
C ALA A 269 9.03 4.30 14.97
N ILE A 270 7.71 4.53 14.98
CA ILE A 270 7.09 5.86 15.08
C ILE A 270 7.45 6.55 16.40
N ALA A 271 7.49 5.84 17.53
CA ALA A 271 7.92 6.41 18.81
C ALA A 271 9.36 6.96 18.73
N ALA A 272 10.29 6.19 18.17
CA ALA A 272 11.69 6.59 18.02
C ALA A 272 11.85 7.82 17.10
N MET A 273 11.12 7.87 15.98
CA MET A 273 11.15 9.01 15.06
C MET A 273 10.42 10.25 15.63
N ALA A 274 9.34 10.07 16.38
CA ALA A 274 8.60 11.15 17.02
C ALA A 274 9.43 11.86 18.09
N ALA A 275 10.26 11.12 18.85
CA ALA A 275 11.14 11.67 19.87
C ALA A 275 12.25 12.59 19.32
N VAL A 276 12.62 12.46 18.04
CA VAL A 276 13.69 13.24 17.38
C VAL A 276 13.17 14.29 16.39
N THR A 277 11.85 14.48 16.30
CA THR A 277 11.16 15.43 15.41
C THR A 277 10.19 16.29 16.21
N ARG A 278 9.76 17.46 15.68
CA ARG A 278 8.94 18.44 16.41
C ARG A 278 7.61 18.80 15.75
N ARG A 279 7.45 18.56 14.45
CA ARG A 279 6.30 18.98 13.63
C ARG A 279 5.77 17.86 12.73
N LEU A 280 6.66 16.98 12.26
CA LEU A 280 6.36 15.88 11.35
C LEU A 280 5.28 14.96 11.92
N ARG A 281 4.21 14.75 11.15
CA ARG A 281 3.15 13.79 11.47
C ARG A 281 3.58 12.37 11.14
N PHE A 282 2.97 11.39 11.78
CA PHE A 282 3.23 9.97 11.52
C PHE A 282 1.92 9.24 11.32
N ALA A 283 1.84 8.39 10.29
CA ALA A 283 0.71 7.47 10.14
C ALA A 283 1.15 6.09 9.66
N THR A 284 0.37 5.09 10.02
CA THR A 284 0.51 3.73 9.51
C THR A 284 -0.15 3.58 8.13
N LEU A 285 0.48 2.86 7.19
CA LEU A 285 0.03 2.69 5.80
C LEU A 285 0.02 1.21 5.36
N VAL A 286 -0.84 0.35 5.89
CA VAL A 286 -1.84 0.57 6.93
C VAL A 286 -1.75 -0.55 7.97
N TYR A 287 -1.98 -0.21 9.22
CA TYR A 287 -1.97 -1.15 10.34
C TYR A 287 -3.14 -2.13 10.23
N ILE A 288 -2.89 -3.42 10.36
CA ILE A 288 -3.90 -4.45 10.09
C ILE A 288 -4.78 -4.66 11.33
N LEU A 289 -5.64 -3.69 11.64
CA LEU A 289 -6.42 -3.63 12.88
C LEU A 289 -7.18 -4.92 13.25
N PRO A 290 -7.86 -5.66 12.36
CA PRO A 290 -8.58 -6.88 12.75
C PRO A 290 -7.70 -8.09 13.10
N LEU A 291 -6.37 -8.01 12.95
CA LEU A 291 -5.41 -9.00 13.48
C LEU A 291 -5.04 -8.77 14.94
N ARG A 292 -5.48 -7.66 15.55
CA ARG A 292 -4.87 -7.10 16.77
C ARG A 292 -5.88 -7.02 17.91
N ASN A 293 -5.40 -7.12 19.15
CA ASN A 293 -6.20 -6.86 20.33
C ASN A 293 -6.44 -5.34 20.47
N PRO A 294 -7.69 -4.83 20.35
CA PRO A 294 -7.94 -3.40 20.36
C PRO A 294 -7.59 -2.72 21.70
N LEU A 295 -7.50 -3.46 22.81
CA LEU A 295 -7.03 -2.91 24.09
C LEU A 295 -5.53 -2.55 24.04
N GLU A 296 -4.72 -3.42 23.44
CA GLU A 296 -3.28 -3.19 23.25
C GLU A 296 -3.02 -2.07 22.23
N VAL A 297 -3.81 -2.04 21.15
CA VAL A 297 -3.77 -0.97 20.14
C VAL A 297 -4.14 0.36 20.79
N ALA A 298 -5.28 0.45 21.50
CA ALA A 298 -5.70 1.69 22.15
C ALA A 298 -4.65 2.23 23.13
N LYS A 299 -4.04 1.34 23.92
CA LYS A 299 -2.98 1.69 24.89
C LYS A 299 -1.72 2.20 24.20
N SER A 300 -1.28 1.52 23.14
CA SER A 300 -0.09 1.91 22.36
C SER A 300 -0.31 3.24 21.64
N THR A 301 -1.43 3.41 20.95
CA THR A 301 -1.72 4.63 20.16
C THR A 301 -2.04 5.84 21.03
N ALA A 302 -2.66 5.66 22.21
CA ALA A 302 -2.80 6.73 23.18
C ALA A 302 -1.43 7.21 23.69
N THR A 303 -0.53 6.27 23.97
CA THR A 303 0.85 6.58 24.37
C THR A 303 1.61 7.29 23.24
N LEU A 304 1.41 6.90 21.97
CA LEU A 304 1.97 7.62 20.82
C LEU A 304 1.41 9.03 20.63
N ASP A 305 0.10 9.26 20.77
CA ASP A 305 -0.49 10.60 20.67
C ASP A 305 0.08 11.55 21.73
N LEU A 306 0.32 11.04 22.95
CA LEU A 306 0.98 11.79 24.02
C LEU A 306 2.46 12.10 23.73
N LEU A 307 3.25 11.08 23.38
CA LEU A 307 4.71 11.21 23.13
C LEU A 307 5.02 11.99 21.86
N SER A 308 4.16 11.90 20.84
CA SER A 308 4.28 12.67 19.60
C SER A 308 3.67 14.08 19.69
N ASP A 309 3.02 14.43 20.80
CA ASP A 309 2.27 15.68 20.98
C ASP A 309 1.22 15.93 19.89
N GLY A 310 0.33 14.95 19.69
CA GLY A 310 -0.75 15.05 18.71
C GLY A 310 -0.30 14.97 17.25
N ARG A 311 0.86 14.35 16.96
CA ARG A 311 1.36 14.16 15.59
C ARG A 311 1.06 12.78 14.97
N PHE A 312 0.68 11.80 15.79
CA PHE A 312 0.27 10.47 15.31
C PHE A 312 -1.14 10.41 14.70
N VAL A 313 -1.33 9.53 13.72
CA VAL A 313 -2.59 9.18 13.05
C VAL A 313 -2.64 7.66 12.87
N LEU A 314 -3.75 7.02 13.26
CA LEU A 314 -3.91 5.57 13.13
C LEU A 314 -4.50 5.22 11.76
N GLY A 315 -3.63 4.99 10.77
CA GLY A 315 -4.03 4.53 9.44
C GLY A 315 -4.19 3.01 9.40
N VAL A 316 -5.38 2.51 9.04
CA VAL A 316 -5.81 1.12 9.29
C VAL A 316 -6.47 0.44 8.11
N GLY A 317 -6.23 -0.87 7.97
CA GLY A 317 -6.72 -1.70 6.88
C GLY A 317 -7.33 -3.03 7.33
N ALA A 318 -8.14 -3.63 6.45
CA ALA A 318 -8.87 -4.87 6.74
C ALA A 318 -8.01 -6.15 6.68
N GLY A 319 -6.79 -6.07 6.14
CA GLY A 319 -5.93 -7.22 5.86
C GLY A 319 -6.28 -7.99 4.58
N TRP A 320 -5.25 -8.48 3.91
CA TRP A 320 -5.33 -9.22 2.65
C TRP A 320 -4.68 -10.61 2.72
N MET A 321 -3.57 -10.74 3.44
CA MET A 321 -2.82 -11.98 3.62
C MET A 321 -3.51 -12.87 4.67
N LYS A 322 -4.27 -13.88 4.23
CA LYS A 322 -4.98 -14.84 5.09
C LYS A 322 -4.04 -15.57 6.06
N GLU A 323 -2.80 -15.78 5.66
CA GLU A 323 -1.77 -16.49 6.40
C GLU A 323 -1.42 -15.77 7.73
N GLU A 324 -1.46 -14.42 7.76
CA GLU A 324 -1.32 -13.65 9.00
C GLU A 324 -2.49 -13.86 9.96
N PHE A 325 -3.71 -14.05 9.42
CA PHE A 325 -4.92 -14.32 10.21
C PHE A 325 -4.91 -15.74 10.78
N ASP A 326 -4.52 -16.73 9.97
CA ASP A 326 -4.50 -18.14 10.37
C ASP A 326 -3.52 -18.40 11.52
N GLN A 327 -2.29 -17.85 11.46
CA GLN A 327 -1.28 -18.04 12.52
C GLN A 327 -1.65 -17.33 13.84
N LEU A 328 -2.42 -16.25 13.78
CA LEU A 328 -2.96 -15.56 14.97
C LEU A 328 -4.32 -16.11 15.43
N GLY A 329 -4.85 -17.16 14.81
CA GLY A 329 -6.14 -17.77 15.18
C GLY A 329 -7.37 -16.90 14.91
N VAL A 330 -7.27 -15.92 14.01
CA VAL A 330 -8.36 -15.01 13.65
C VAL A 330 -9.07 -15.51 12.38
N ASP A 331 -10.40 -15.67 12.41
CA ASP A 331 -11.13 -16.04 11.19
C ASP A 331 -11.11 -14.88 10.17
N PHE A 332 -10.31 -15.03 9.11
CA PHE A 332 -10.18 -14.11 7.98
C PHE A 332 -11.52 -13.69 7.35
N ARG A 333 -12.55 -14.52 7.40
CA ARG A 333 -13.90 -14.19 6.89
C ARG A 333 -14.58 -13.12 7.75
N THR A 334 -14.26 -13.07 9.05
CA THR A 334 -14.80 -12.09 10.00
C THR A 334 -14.07 -10.74 9.99
N ARG A 335 -12.91 -10.63 9.32
CA ARG A 335 -12.00 -9.47 9.42
C ARG A 335 -12.65 -8.11 9.16
N GLY A 336 -13.62 -8.02 8.24
CA GLY A 336 -14.35 -6.77 7.97
C GLY A 336 -15.21 -6.32 9.15
N ALA A 337 -15.99 -7.23 9.73
CA ALA A 337 -16.83 -6.93 10.88
C ALA A 337 -16.02 -6.76 12.18
N ARG A 338 -14.90 -7.50 12.33
CA ARG A 338 -13.90 -7.26 13.38
C ARG A 338 -13.32 -5.85 13.28
N PHE A 339 -12.95 -5.40 12.09
CA PHE A 339 -12.39 -4.06 11.86
C PHE A 339 -13.38 -2.95 12.23
N ASP A 340 -14.67 -3.10 11.86
CA ASP A 340 -15.72 -2.16 12.29
C ASP A 340 -15.86 -2.11 13.83
N GLU A 341 -15.97 -3.27 14.50
CA GLU A 341 -16.08 -3.33 15.96
C GLU A 341 -14.81 -2.82 16.66
N SER A 342 -13.62 -3.12 16.13
CA SER A 342 -12.35 -2.60 16.68
C SER A 342 -12.30 -1.08 16.67
N ILE A 343 -12.78 -0.39 15.61
CA ILE A 343 -12.82 1.09 15.59
C ILE A 343 -13.71 1.63 16.71
N ASP A 344 -14.86 1.00 16.93
CA ASP A 344 -15.84 1.45 17.90
C ASP A 344 -15.34 1.17 19.35
N VAL A 345 -14.62 0.05 19.57
CA VAL A 345 -13.86 -0.22 20.80
C VAL A 345 -12.75 0.80 21.05
N LEU A 346 -11.93 1.13 20.04
CA LEU A 346 -10.83 2.10 20.17
C LEU A 346 -11.36 3.46 20.64
N ARG A 347 -12.44 3.96 20.04
CA ARG A 347 -13.09 5.21 20.44
C ARG A 347 -13.64 5.15 21.87
N THR A 348 -14.23 4.04 22.26
CA THR A 348 -14.72 3.80 23.62
C THR A 348 -13.58 3.89 24.64
N LEU A 349 -12.46 3.19 24.38
CA LEU A 349 -11.28 3.18 25.25
C LEU A 349 -10.56 4.56 25.34
N TRP A 350 -10.60 5.37 24.28
CA TRP A 350 -9.98 6.70 24.27
C TRP A 350 -10.83 7.82 24.91
N SER A 351 -12.13 7.61 25.10
CA SER A 351 -13.03 8.62 25.72
C SER A 351 -12.56 9.01 27.14
N GLY A 352 -12.06 8.01 27.89
CA GLY A 352 -11.56 8.16 29.25
C GLY A 352 -12.64 7.94 30.32
N GLY A 353 -12.21 7.79 31.57
CA GLY A 353 -13.07 7.28 32.64
C GLY A 353 -13.24 5.76 32.58
N MET A 354 -14.21 5.24 33.32
CA MET A 354 -14.51 3.81 33.41
C MET A 354 -15.50 3.39 32.32
N VAL A 355 -15.06 2.52 31.41
CA VAL A 355 -15.81 2.04 30.24
C VAL A 355 -15.80 0.50 30.16
N GLU A 356 -16.81 -0.06 29.50
CA GLU A 356 -16.98 -1.49 29.21
C GLU A 356 -17.51 -1.66 27.79
N HIS A 357 -17.39 -2.86 27.21
CA HIS A 357 -17.89 -3.16 25.87
C HIS A 357 -18.23 -4.65 25.77
N HIS A 358 -19.44 -4.95 25.30
CA HIS A 358 -19.96 -6.31 25.14
C HIS A 358 -20.43 -6.48 23.68
N GLY A 359 -19.48 -6.75 22.79
CA GLY A 359 -19.71 -6.87 21.34
C GLY A 359 -19.77 -8.30 20.84
N ARG A 360 -19.57 -8.49 19.53
CA ARG A 360 -19.54 -9.82 18.90
C ARG A 360 -18.13 -10.41 18.88
N PHE A 361 -17.10 -9.57 18.86
CA PHE A 361 -15.71 -9.99 18.70
C PHE A 361 -14.83 -9.63 19.90
N PHE A 362 -15.24 -8.63 20.68
CA PHE A 362 -14.57 -8.17 21.88
C PHE A 362 -15.58 -8.05 23.03
N ASP A 363 -15.18 -8.51 24.21
CA ASP A 363 -15.95 -8.47 25.44
C ASP A 363 -14.98 -8.13 26.58
N PHE A 364 -15.22 -7.05 27.30
CA PHE A 364 -14.45 -6.72 28.50
C PHE A 364 -15.30 -6.00 29.55
N ALA A 365 -15.12 -6.44 30.80
CA ALA A 365 -15.70 -5.80 31.97
C ALA A 365 -15.07 -4.42 32.24
N ARG A 366 -15.80 -3.60 32.99
CA ARG A 366 -15.51 -2.21 33.31
C ARG A 366 -14.05 -1.94 33.71
N LEU A 367 -13.38 -1.11 32.91
CA LEU A 367 -11.98 -0.72 33.09
C LEU A 367 -11.76 0.74 32.71
N GLN A 368 -10.62 1.32 33.10
CA GLN A 368 -10.21 2.66 32.68
C GLN A 368 -8.82 2.61 32.05
N MET A 369 -8.70 3.12 30.83
CA MET A 369 -7.40 3.27 30.19
C MET A 369 -6.71 4.56 30.66
N SER A 370 -5.48 4.42 31.13
CA SER A 370 -4.60 5.54 31.48
C SER A 370 -3.18 5.31 30.93
N PRO A 371 -2.52 6.33 30.37
CA PRO A 371 -3.08 7.65 30.06
C PRO A 371 -4.03 7.57 28.86
N LYS A 372 -4.97 8.51 28.76
CA LYS A 372 -5.80 8.70 27.55
C LYS A 372 -5.06 9.61 26.54
N PRO A 373 -5.41 9.56 25.23
CA PRO A 373 -4.89 10.51 24.24
C PRO A 373 -5.09 11.98 24.65
N LYS A 374 -4.27 12.92 24.14
CA LYS A 374 -4.49 14.37 24.36
C LYS A 374 -5.74 14.86 23.64
N ARG A 375 -6.05 14.21 22.53
CA ARG A 375 -7.14 14.49 21.56
C ARG A 375 -7.63 13.16 20.99
N SER A 376 -8.78 13.11 20.31
CA SER A 376 -9.14 11.89 19.56
C SER A 376 -8.05 11.56 18.54
N VAL A 377 -7.46 10.36 18.64
CA VAL A 377 -6.47 9.89 17.65
C VAL A 377 -7.19 9.70 16.31
N PRO A 378 -6.81 10.40 15.22
CA PRO A 378 -7.54 10.30 13.97
C PRO A 378 -7.38 8.91 13.35
N ILE A 379 -8.49 8.26 12.98
CA ILE A 379 -8.49 6.95 12.33
C ILE A 379 -8.67 7.13 10.81
N TYR A 380 -7.64 6.82 10.02
CA TYR A 380 -7.70 6.91 8.57
C TYR A 380 -7.89 5.51 7.97
N VAL A 381 -8.94 5.30 7.19
CA VAL A 381 -9.27 3.96 6.66
C VAL A 381 -8.62 3.77 5.29
N GLY A 382 -7.91 2.66 5.10
CA GLY A 382 -7.20 2.34 3.86
C GLY A 382 -8.01 1.52 2.85
N GLY A 383 -7.76 1.76 1.56
CA GLY A 383 -8.23 0.94 0.44
C GLY A 383 -9.47 1.48 -0.29
N ALA A 384 -9.70 0.97 -1.51
CA ALA A 384 -10.61 1.55 -2.50
C ALA A 384 -11.86 0.70 -2.85
N SER A 385 -12.11 -0.44 -2.20
CA SER A 385 -13.34 -1.23 -2.46
C SER A 385 -14.56 -0.61 -1.78
N ASP A 386 -15.78 -0.87 -2.28
CA ASP A 386 -17.05 -0.37 -1.72
C ASP A 386 -17.14 -0.55 -0.19
N ALA A 387 -16.72 -1.71 0.31
CA ALA A 387 -16.73 -2.04 1.74
C ALA A 387 -15.61 -1.34 2.54
N ALA A 388 -14.56 -0.84 1.89
CA ALA A 388 -13.59 0.07 2.49
C ALA A 388 -14.14 1.51 2.47
N LEU A 389 -14.58 2.02 1.31
CA LEU A 389 -15.08 3.38 1.15
C LEU A 389 -16.30 3.67 2.04
N ARG A 390 -17.23 2.72 2.21
CA ARG A 390 -18.36 2.83 3.16
C ARG A 390 -17.89 2.94 4.62
N ARG A 391 -16.87 2.15 5.02
CA ARG A 391 -16.26 2.25 6.36
C ARG A 391 -15.53 3.57 6.55
N THR A 392 -14.80 4.04 5.54
CA THR A 392 -14.16 5.37 5.51
C THR A 392 -15.19 6.49 5.72
N ALA A 393 -16.35 6.39 5.08
CA ALA A 393 -17.41 7.39 5.20
C ALA A 393 -18.14 7.35 6.56
N GLN A 394 -18.49 6.15 7.04
CA GLN A 394 -19.27 5.95 8.28
C GLN A 394 -18.43 6.09 9.56
N ARG A 395 -17.18 5.60 9.54
CA ARG A 395 -16.29 5.49 10.70
C ARG A 395 -14.98 6.26 10.57
N GLY A 396 -14.57 6.67 9.37
CA GLY A 396 -13.26 7.30 9.14
C GLY A 396 -13.20 8.80 9.47
N ASP A 397 -12.06 9.19 10.03
CA ASP A 397 -11.62 10.58 10.20
C ASP A 397 -10.64 11.00 9.07
N GLY A 398 -10.30 10.05 8.20
CA GLY A 398 -9.55 10.25 6.96
C GLY A 398 -9.54 9.00 6.07
N TRP A 399 -8.89 9.10 4.91
CA TRP A 399 -8.70 8.03 3.93
C TRP A 399 -7.24 7.91 3.53
N LEU A 400 -6.78 6.68 3.32
CA LEU A 400 -5.47 6.37 2.76
C LEU A 400 -5.64 5.58 1.46
N GLY A 401 -5.35 6.22 0.33
CA GLY A 401 -5.31 5.56 -0.97
C GLY A 401 -4.17 4.55 -1.08
N ASN A 402 -4.28 3.63 -2.04
CA ASN A 402 -3.31 2.57 -2.33
C ASN A 402 -2.48 2.82 -3.61
N GLY A 403 -2.54 4.04 -4.16
CA GLY A 403 -1.99 4.37 -5.48
C GLY A 403 -3.07 4.28 -6.57
N SER A 404 -3.40 5.44 -7.16
CA SER A 404 -4.38 5.57 -8.24
C SER A 404 -3.87 6.44 -9.38
N ASP A 405 -4.45 6.32 -10.58
CA ASP A 405 -4.30 7.37 -11.59
C ASP A 405 -5.13 8.63 -11.20
N PRO A 406 -4.83 9.83 -11.74
CA PRO A 406 -5.54 11.05 -11.35
C PRO A 406 -7.05 11.07 -11.64
N GLU A 407 -7.53 10.36 -12.67
CA GLU A 407 -8.96 10.24 -12.95
C GLU A 407 -9.63 9.24 -11.99
N GLU A 408 -8.93 8.18 -11.60
CA GLU A 408 -9.38 7.23 -10.58
C GLU A 408 -9.45 7.89 -9.19
N ALA A 409 -8.42 8.65 -8.82
CA ALA A 409 -8.43 9.44 -7.60
C ALA A 409 -9.64 10.39 -7.54
N ALA A 410 -9.91 11.12 -8.63
CA ALA A 410 -11.08 11.98 -8.75
C ALA A 410 -12.42 11.23 -8.54
N ARG A 411 -12.54 10.02 -9.12
CA ARG A 411 -13.73 9.16 -8.94
C ARG A 411 -13.90 8.71 -7.49
N ILE A 412 -12.82 8.29 -6.82
CA ILE A 412 -12.85 7.83 -5.43
C ILE A 412 -13.17 8.98 -4.47
N LEU A 413 -12.60 10.18 -4.68
CA LEU A 413 -12.91 11.38 -3.89
C LEU A 413 -14.39 11.77 -3.99
N ALA A 414 -14.95 11.77 -5.20
CA ALA A 414 -16.37 12.06 -5.42
C ALA A 414 -17.29 11.03 -4.74
N GLU A 415 -16.94 9.75 -4.80
CA GLU A 415 -17.67 8.65 -4.13
C GLU A 415 -17.58 8.75 -2.60
N LEU A 416 -16.40 9.03 -2.04
CA LEU A 416 -16.24 9.30 -0.61
C LEU A 416 -17.07 10.50 -0.15
N ALA A 417 -17.13 11.58 -0.94
CA ALA A 417 -17.97 12.74 -0.65
C ALA A 417 -19.47 12.39 -0.69
N ARG A 418 -19.92 11.52 -1.61
CA ARG A 418 -21.29 10.99 -1.65
C ARG A 418 -21.60 10.15 -0.41
N LEU A 419 -20.76 9.15 -0.12
CA LEU A 419 -20.95 8.26 1.01
C LEU A 419 -20.89 8.99 2.37
N ARG A 420 -20.07 10.05 2.51
CA ARG A 420 -20.06 10.87 3.74
C ARG A 420 -21.35 11.65 3.95
N ARG A 421 -21.98 12.17 2.89
CA ARG A 421 -23.32 12.80 2.98
C ARG A 421 -24.38 11.77 3.37
N GLU A 422 -24.34 10.57 2.79
CA GLU A 422 -25.25 9.47 3.13
C GLU A 422 -25.06 8.95 4.56
N ALA A 423 -23.88 9.15 5.15
CA ALA A 423 -23.59 8.87 6.56
C ALA A 423 -23.85 10.07 7.50
N GLY A 424 -24.27 11.24 7.00
CA GLY A 424 -24.41 12.48 7.80
C GLY A 424 -23.09 13.00 8.39
N ARG A 425 -21.95 12.66 7.77
CA ARG A 425 -20.59 12.98 8.24
C ARG A 425 -19.86 13.97 7.33
N GLU A 426 -20.55 14.62 6.38
CA GLU A 426 -19.94 15.58 5.46
C GLU A 426 -19.39 16.84 6.14
N LYS A 427 -19.96 17.24 7.29
CA LYS A 427 -19.52 18.38 8.10
C LYS A 427 -18.48 18.03 9.17
N LEU A 428 -18.18 16.74 9.36
CA LEU A 428 -17.12 16.32 10.27
C LEU A 428 -15.75 16.40 9.58
N PRO A 429 -14.66 16.68 10.32
CA PRO A 429 -13.30 16.67 9.78
C PRO A 429 -12.97 15.41 8.98
N PHE A 430 -12.14 15.58 7.95
CA PHE A 430 -11.68 14.53 7.08
C PHE A 430 -10.31 14.91 6.49
N GLU A 431 -9.42 13.94 6.29
CA GLU A 431 -8.28 14.09 5.37
C GLU A 431 -8.23 12.91 4.41
N ALA A 432 -8.39 13.16 3.11
CA ALA A 432 -8.12 12.18 2.07
C ALA A 432 -6.68 12.30 1.57
N VAL A 433 -5.83 11.30 1.83
CA VAL A 433 -4.46 11.24 1.33
C VAL A 433 -4.41 10.35 0.09
N VAL A 434 -3.89 10.92 -1.01
CA VAL A 434 -3.99 10.37 -2.36
C VAL A 434 -2.59 10.10 -2.94
N PRO A 435 -2.05 8.88 -2.81
CA PRO A 435 -0.87 8.47 -3.58
C PRO A 435 -1.26 8.35 -5.06
N LEU A 436 -0.41 8.87 -5.95
CA LEU A 436 -0.59 8.73 -7.40
C LEU A 436 0.35 7.67 -7.96
N THR A 437 -0.08 6.99 -9.03
CA THR A 437 0.78 6.09 -9.85
C THR A 437 1.52 6.85 -10.94
N THR A 438 1.10 8.07 -11.24
CA THR A 438 1.78 9.02 -12.14
C THR A 438 2.73 9.92 -11.36
N PRO A 439 3.88 10.34 -11.93
CA PRO A 439 4.77 11.32 -11.30
C PRO A 439 4.01 12.55 -10.74
N PRO A 440 4.40 13.07 -9.57
CA PRO A 440 3.68 14.14 -8.88
C PRO A 440 3.83 15.47 -9.61
N ASP A 441 2.79 15.84 -10.35
CA ASP A 441 2.67 17.08 -11.11
C ASP A 441 1.90 18.14 -10.29
N PRO A 442 2.44 19.34 -10.03
CA PRO A 442 1.79 20.36 -9.19
C PRO A 442 0.40 20.80 -9.67
N ASP A 443 0.11 20.77 -10.97
CA ASP A 443 -1.21 21.15 -11.49
C ASP A 443 -2.21 19.99 -11.38
N VAL A 444 -1.76 18.74 -11.52
CA VAL A 444 -2.56 17.55 -11.15
C VAL A 444 -2.91 17.60 -9.66
N LEU A 445 -1.94 17.91 -8.80
CA LEU A 445 -2.15 17.96 -7.35
C LEU A 445 -3.13 19.06 -6.94
N ARG A 446 -3.02 20.28 -7.49
CA ARG A 446 -4.02 21.35 -7.28
C ARG A 446 -5.43 20.92 -7.72
N ARG A 447 -5.59 20.34 -8.91
CA ARG A 447 -6.90 19.86 -9.39
C ARG A 447 -7.50 18.73 -8.53
N LEU A 448 -6.68 17.99 -7.80
CA LEU A 448 -7.14 16.99 -6.83
C LEU A 448 -7.48 17.64 -5.47
N GLU A 449 -6.76 18.67 -5.06
CA GLU A 449 -7.07 19.52 -3.90
C GLU A 449 -8.46 20.16 -4.06
N ASP A 450 -8.74 20.74 -5.24
CA ASP A 450 -10.06 21.25 -5.66
C ASP A 450 -11.19 20.19 -5.65
N GLN A 451 -10.83 18.90 -5.61
CA GLN A 451 -11.74 17.75 -5.58
C GLN A 451 -11.80 17.07 -4.21
N GLY A 452 -11.15 17.64 -3.19
CA GLY A 452 -11.16 17.13 -1.81
C GLY A 452 -9.99 16.22 -1.44
N ALA A 453 -8.88 16.21 -2.20
CA ALA A 453 -7.62 15.67 -1.71
C ALA A 453 -7.02 16.60 -0.65
N HIS A 454 -6.64 16.04 0.50
CA HIS A 454 -6.04 16.78 1.62
C HIS A 454 -4.53 16.50 1.76
N GLY A 455 -4.00 15.55 0.97
CA GLY A 455 -2.58 15.30 0.84
C GLY A 455 -2.23 14.30 -0.25
N THR A 456 -0.94 14.16 -0.53
CA THR A 456 -0.38 13.17 -1.46
C THR A 456 0.86 12.50 -0.86
N VAL A 457 1.39 11.46 -1.51
CA VAL A 457 2.48 10.62 -1.01
C VAL A 457 3.63 10.59 -2.02
N SER A 458 4.82 10.99 -1.56
CA SER A 458 6.10 10.75 -2.22
C SER A 458 6.45 9.26 -2.17
N TYR A 459 6.94 8.71 -3.29
CA TYR A 459 7.13 7.28 -3.48
C TYR A 459 8.07 6.66 -2.42
N PRO A 460 7.87 5.38 -2.07
CA PRO A 460 8.86 4.61 -1.31
C PRO A 460 10.23 4.71 -1.98
N PHE A 461 11.29 4.89 -1.19
CA PHE A 461 12.65 5.05 -1.72
C PHE A 461 13.06 3.88 -2.61
N THR A 462 12.63 2.65 -2.28
CA THR A 462 12.86 1.44 -3.07
C THR A 462 12.28 1.51 -4.48
N PHE A 463 11.20 2.27 -4.71
CA PHE A 463 10.60 2.47 -6.04
C PHE A 463 11.23 3.66 -6.78
N ALA A 464 11.71 4.68 -6.07
CA ALA A 464 12.29 5.89 -6.64
C ALA A 464 13.81 5.79 -6.94
N LEU A 465 14.53 5.01 -6.13
CA LEU A 465 16.01 4.91 -6.10
C LEU A 465 16.52 3.47 -6.23
N GLY A 466 15.67 2.48 -5.94
CA GLY A 466 16.06 1.08 -5.77
C GLY A 466 16.32 0.69 -4.30
N PRO A 467 16.38 -0.63 -4.01
CA PRO A 467 16.69 -1.15 -2.67
C PRO A 467 18.14 -0.86 -2.28
N ASN A 468 18.44 -0.87 -0.98
CA ASN A 468 19.77 -0.58 -0.43
C ASN A 468 20.27 0.84 -0.76
N SER A 469 19.35 1.81 -0.87
CA SER A 469 19.70 3.19 -1.18
C SER A 469 20.27 3.92 0.06
N THR A 470 21.31 4.73 -0.14
CA THR A 470 22.03 5.39 0.96
C THR A 470 21.27 6.59 1.50
N LEU A 471 21.54 6.98 2.76
CA LEU A 471 20.99 8.20 3.35
C LEU A 471 21.28 9.47 2.52
N GLU A 472 22.39 9.52 1.78
CA GLU A 472 22.73 10.63 0.89
C GLU A 472 21.87 10.65 -0.38
N GLN A 473 21.62 9.48 -0.98
CA GLN A 473 20.70 9.35 -2.12
C GLN A 473 19.26 9.71 -1.71
N LYS A 474 18.83 9.25 -0.53
CA LYS A 474 17.51 9.56 0.04
C LYS A 474 17.38 11.04 0.40
N ARG A 475 18.42 11.66 0.99
CA ARG A 475 18.51 13.12 1.18
C ARG A 475 18.30 13.85 -0.14
N SER A 476 19.08 13.51 -1.16
CA SER A 476 19.02 14.16 -2.49
C SER A 476 17.63 14.02 -3.13
N TYR A 477 16.96 12.88 -2.94
CA TYR A 477 15.59 12.65 -3.37
C TYR A 477 14.59 13.54 -2.63
N LEU A 478 14.66 13.60 -1.29
CA LEU A 478 13.77 14.43 -0.46
C LEU A 478 13.94 15.93 -0.76
N GLU A 479 15.18 16.40 -0.85
CA GLU A 479 15.52 17.78 -1.21
C GLU A 479 15.04 18.13 -2.64
N GLY A 480 15.21 17.20 -3.59
CA GLY A 480 14.71 17.31 -4.96
C GLY A 480 13.18 17.33 -5.07
N PHE A 481 12.48 16.50 -4.29
CA PHE A 481 11.02 16.48 -4.20
C PHE A 481 10.49 17.77 -3.56
N ALA A 482 11.10 18.22 -2.47
CA ALA A 482 10.75 19.48 -1.81
C ALA A 482 10.92 20.70 -2.74
N ALA A 483 11.99 20.72 -3.55
CA ALA A 483 12.25 21.77 -4.52
C ALA A 483 11.29 21.75 -5.72
N ASN A 484 10.92 20.58 -6.23
CA ASN A 484 10.19 20.46 -7.49
C ASN A 484 8.69 20.21 -7.36
N VAL A 485 8.23 19.71 -6.20
CA VAL A 485 6.83 19.39 -5.93
C VAL A 485 6.30 20.28 -4.81
N ILE A 486 6.83 20.15 -3.58
CA ILE A 486 6.24 20.77 -2.38
C ILE A 486 6.16 22.30 -2.52
N ARG A 487 7.27 22.96 -2.90
CA ARG A 487 7.27 24.41 -3.15
C ARG A 487 6.30 24.78 -4.28
N LYS A 488 6.50 24.24 -5.49
CA LYS A 488 5.70 24.58 -6.68
C LYS A 488 4.19 24.32 -6.56
N ALA A 489 3.78 23.41 -5.66
CA ALA A 489 2.37 23.18 -5.34
C ALA A 489 1.82 24.28 -4.40
N ARG A 490 2.56 24.64 -3.35
CA ARG A 490 2.19 25.64 -2.33
C ARG A 490 2.21 27.08 -2.85
N GLY A 491 3.14 27.41 -3.75
CA GLY A 491 3.38 28.75 -4.29
C GLY A 491 4.77 29.28 -3.93
#